data_AF-A0A973SPT9-F1
#
_entry.id   AF-A0A973SPT9-F1
#
_cell.length_a   1.000
_cell.length_b   1.000
_cell.length_c   1.000
_cell.angle_alpha   90.00
_cell.angle_beta   90.00
_cell.angle_gamma   90.00
#
_symmetry.space_group_name_H-M   'P 1'
#
loop_
_entity.id
_entity.type
_entity.pdbx_description
1 polymer ?
#
loop_
_entity_poly.entity_id
_entity_poly.type
_entity_poly.pdbx_seq_one_letter_code
_entity_poly.pdbx_strand_id
1 'polypeptide(L)' 'YRNFKAVDEFTANKEHVDDALYYDLKQVCAAARRLSRPTCYGLAWTYYRAVRRFGALVVSDEQIEDVRKSS' A
#
# COMPACT_ATOMS: atom_id res chain seq x y z
N TYR A 1 8.36 -3.16 -5.48
CA TYR A 1 8.00 -1.95 -6.25
C TYR A 1 9.19 -1.43 -7.06
N ARG A 2 10.20 -0.80 -6.43
CA ARG A 2 11.30 -0.12 -7.14
C ARG A 2 12.01 -0.99 -8.17
N ASN A 3 12.40 -2.22 -7.80
CA ASN A 3 13.10 -3.11 -8.72
C ASN A 3 12.22 -3.54 -9.90
N PHE A 4 10.96 -3.93 -9.67
CA PHE A 4 10.02 -4.21 -10.76
C PHE A 4 9.75 -2.98 -11.64
N LYS A 5 9.78 -1.76 -11.10
CA LYS A 5 9.70 -0.53 -11.90
C LYS A 5 10.95 -0.31 -12.75
N ALA A 6 12.13 -0.65 -12.24
CA ALA A 6 13.40 -0.48 -12.96
C ALA A 6 13.55 -1.45 -14.16
N VAL A 7 12.72 -2.49 -14.23
CA VAL A 7 12.71 -3.48 -15.33
C VAL A 7 11.37 -3.51 -16.07
N ASP A 8 10.54 -2.47 -15.94
CA ASP A 8 9.23 -2.31 -16.61
C ASP A 8 8.20 -3.43 -16.36
N GLU A 9 8.39 -4.24 -15.32
CA GLU A 9 7.49 -5.34 -14.94
C GLU A 9 6.54 -4.98 -13.78
N PHE A 10 6.49 -3.71 -13.38
CA PHE A 10 5.74 -3.31 -12.19
C PHE A 10 4.24 -3.57 -12.29
N THR A 11 3.61 -3.28 -13.42
CA THR A 11 2.15 -3.46 -13.57
C THR A 11 1.74 -4.92 -13.40
N ALA A 12 2.50 -5.86 -13.98
CA ALA A 12 2.24 -7.29 -13.88
C ALA A 12 2.44 -7.83 -12.45
N ASN A 13 3.36 -7.25 -11.69
CA ASN A 13 3.76 -7.76 -10.38
C ASN A 13 3.22 -6.95 -9.18
N LYS A 14 2.56 -5.81 -9.42
CA LYS A 14 2.12 -4.91 -8.34
C LYS A 14 1.24 -5.63 -7.32
N GLU A 15 0.24 -6.36 -7.79
CA GLU A 15 -0.71 -7.06 -6.94
C GLU A 15 -0.01 -8.07 -6.03
N HIS A 16 0.91 -8.85 -6.60
CA HIS A 16 1.71 -9.81 -5.85
C HIS A 16 2.55 -9.14 -4.75
N VAL A 17 3.16 -7.99 -5.04
CA VAL A 17 3.94 -7.26 -4.03
C VAL A 17 3.05 -6.66 -2.93
N ASP A 18 1.84 -6.20 -3.26
CA ASP A 18 0.87 -5.70 -2.26
C ASP A 18 0.38 -6.82 -1.33
N ASP A 19 0.14 -8.00 -1.90
CA ASP A 19 -0.28 -9.19 -1.14
C ASP A 19 0.85 -9.68 -0.23
N ALA A 20 2.10 -9.67 -0.71
CA ALA A 20 3.28 -9.97 0.08
C ALA A 20 3.44 -8.99 1.26
N LEU A 21 3.29 -7.69 1.02
CA LEU A 21 3.29 -6.68 2.08
C LEU A 21 2.22 -6.97 3.14
N TYR A 22 0.99 -7.29 2.71
CA TYR A 22 -0.09 -7.60 3.66
C TYR A 22 0.18 -8.88 4.45
N TYR A 23 0.74 -9.90 3.80
CA TYR A 23 1.18 -11.11 4.48
C TYR A 23 2.21 -10.78 5.57
N ASP A 24 3.27 -10.03 5.25
CA ASP A 24 4.34 -9.67 6.19
C ASP A 24 3.82 -8.83 7.37
N LEU A 25 2.94 -7.87 7.12
CA LEU A 25 2.29 -7.08 8.17
C LEU A 25 1.48 -7.96 9.14
N LYS A 26 0.77 -8.98 8.62
CA LYS A 26 0.05 -9.94 9.46
C LYS A 26 0.99 -10.78 10.33
N GLN A 27 2.19 -11.10 9.84
CA GLN A 27 3.20 -11.82 10.62
C GLN A 27 3.70 -10.97 11.79
N VAL A 28 3.94 -9.67 11.56
CA VAL A 28 4.25 -8.70 12.64
C VAL A 28 3.10 -8.66 13.66
N CYS A 29 1.85 -8.59 13.19
CA CYS A 29 0.69 -8.58 14.07
C CYS A 29 0.49 -9.89 14.85
N ALA A 30 0.90 -11.03 14.30
CA ALA A 30 0.84 -12.30 15.02
C ALA A 30 1.77 -12.31 16.26
N ALA A 31 2.91 -11.60 16.19
CA ALA A 31 3.86 -11.43 17.27
C ALA A 31 3.50 -10.32 18.28
N ALA A 32 2.52 -9.47 17.98
CA ALA A 32 2.10 -8.39 18.85
C ALA A 32 1.42 -8.89 20.15
N ARG A 33 1.44 -8.05 21.20
CA ARG A 33 0.76 -8.32 22.48
C ARG A 33 -0.73 -8.59 22.25
N ARG A 34 -1.32 -9.55 22.99
CA ARG A 34 -2.71 -10.02 22.78
C ARG A 34 -3.74 -8.89 22.69
N LEU A 35 -3.65 -7.89 23.56
CA LEU A 35 -4.59 -6.77 23.59
C LEU A 35 -4.48 -5.83 22.38
N SER A 36 -3.29 -5.68 21.79
CA SER A 36 -3.07 -4.80 20.63
C SER A 36 -3.20 -5.52 19.28
N ARG A 37 -3.34 -6.85 19.27
CA ARG A 37 -3.45 -7.65 18.03
C ARG A 37 -4.59 -7.21 17.11
N PRO A 38 -5.84 -6.99 17.60
CA PRO A 38 -6.93 -6.57 16.72
C PRO A 38 -6.64 -5.23 16.04
N THR A 39 -6.13 -4.25 16.80
CA THR A 39 -5.74 -2.93 16.26
C THR A 39 -4.61 -3.06 15.25
N CYS A 40 -3.62 -3.92 15.49
CA CYS A 40 -2.55 -4.18 14.54
C CYS A 40 -3.10 -4.73 13.20
N TYR A 41 -3.98 -5.73 13.24
CA TYR A 41 -4.60 -6.26 12.03
C TYR A 41 -5.45 -5.22 11.29
N GLY A 42 -6.15 -4.36 12.02
CA GLY A 42 -6.86 -3.23 11.44
C GLY A 42 -5.93 -2.27 10.69
N LEU A 43 -4.78 -1.94 11.27
CA LEU A 43 -3.75 -1.13 10.59
C LEU A 43 -3.17 -1.85 9.38
N ALA A 44 -2.82 -3.13 9.50
CA ALA A 44 -2.32 -3.93 8.39
C ALA A 44 -3.29 -3.92 7.19
N TRP A 45 -4.59 -4.04 7.48
CA TRP A 45 -5.64 -3.93 6.48
C TRP A 45 -5.72 -2.53 5.84
N THR A 46 -5.68 -1.46 6.65
CA THR A 46 -5.68 -0.09 6.15
C THR A 46 -4.49 0.18 5.22
N TYR A 47 -3.29 -0.24 5.60
CA TYR A 47 -2.08 -0.08 4.78
C TYR A 47 -2.18 -0.86 3.48
N TYR A 48 -2.65 -2.13 3.53
CA TYR A 48 -2.88 -2.93 2.32
C TYR A 48 -3.87 -2.24 1.37
N ARG A 49 -5.00 -1.75 1.88
CA ARG A 49 -6.00 -1.04 1.07
C ARG A 49 -5.44 0.24 0.45
N ALA A 50 -4.59 0.97 1.18
CA ALA A 50 -3.94 2.16 0.68
C ALA A 50 -2.99 1.84 -0.49
N VAL A 51 -2.07 0.88 -0.34
CA VAL A 51 -1.14 0.55 -1.44
C VAL A 51 -1.84 -0.06 -2.65
N ARG A 52 -2.89 -0.87 -2.42
CA ARG A 52 -3.72 -1.41 -3.51
C ARG A 52 -4.34 -0.29 -4.34
N ARG A 53 -4.85 0.76 -3.68
CA ARG A 53 -5.54 1.88 -4.36
C ARG A 53 -4.60 2.95 -4.92
N PHE A 54 -3.52 3.27 -4.21
CA PHE A 54 -2.70 4.46 -4.45
C PHE A 54 -1.26 4.13 -4.90
N GLY A 55 -0.79 2.88 -4.74
CA GLY A 55 0.63 2.51 -4.94
C GLY A 55 1.17 2.63 -6.37
N ALA A 56 0.30 2.84 -7.36
CA ALA A 56 0.68 3.05 -8.76
C ALA A 56 0.03 4.28 -9.39
N LEU A 57 -0.56 5.17 -8.57
CA LEU A 57 -1.11 6.40 -9.12
C LEU A 57 0.00 7.23 -9.74
N VAL A 58 -0.10 7.43 -11.05
CA VAL A 58 0.58 8.50 -11.75
C VAL A 58 -0.33 9.70 -11.59
N VAL A 59 0.08 10.65 -10.75
CA VAL A 59 -0.64 11.91 -10.56
C VAL A 59 0.05 12.93 -11.46
N SER A 60 -0.69 13.53 -12.40
CA SER A 60 -0.17 14.64 -13.20
C SER A 60 -0.17 15.94 -12.40
N ASP A 61 0.66 16.90 -12.80
CA ASP A 61 0.68 18.22 -12.18
C ASP A 61 -0.68 18.92 -12.29
N GLU A 62 -1.45 18.70 -13.36
CA GLU A 62 -2.82 19.22 -13.46
C GLU A 62 -3.74 18.65 -12.37
N GLN A 63 -3.66 17.35 -12.09
CA GLN A 63 -4.47 16.72 -11.05
C GLN A 63 -4.13 17.25 -9.65
N ILE A 64 -2.88 17.65 -9.41
CA ILE A 64 -2.44 18.28 -8.16
C ILE A 64 -3.00 19.71 -8.07
N GLU A 65 -2.90 20.49 -9.15
CA GLU A 65 -3.41 21.86 -9.22
C GLU A 65 -4.92 21.95 -9.03
N ASP A 66 -5.69 20.99 -9.56
CA ASP A 66 -7.14 20.94 -9.44
C ASP A 66 -7.61 20.77 -7.98
N VAL A 67 -6.96 19.86 -7.23
CA VAL A 67 -7.23 19.68 -5.80
C VAL A 67 -6.90 20.94 -5.00
N ARG A 68 -5.79 21.62 -5.35
CA ARG A 68 -5.35 22.84 -4.67
C ARG A 68 -6.32 24.02 -4.85
N LYS A 69 -6.95 24.14 -6.02
CA LYS A 69 -7.95 25.19 -6.30
C LYS A 69 -9.32 24.90 -5.69
N SER A 70 -9.58 23.62 -5.40
CA SER A 70 -10.86 23.14 -4.84
C SER A 70 -10.89 23.14 -3.31
N SER A 71 -9.79 23.53 -2.64
CA SER A 71 -9.65 23.65 -1.18
C SER A 71 -9.56 25.12 -0.77
#